data_AF-A0A9W4TKN2-F1
#
_entry.id   AF-A0A9W4TKN2-F1
#
_cell.length_a   1.000
_cell.length_b   1.000
_cell.length_c   1.000
_cell.angle_alpha   90.00
_cell.angle_beta   90.00
_cell.angle_gamma   90.00
#
_symmetry.space_group_name_H-M   'P 1'
#
loop_
_entity.id
_entity.type
_entity.pdbx_description
1 polymer ?
#
loop_
_entity_poly.entity_id
_entity_poly.type
_entity_poly.pdbx_seq_one_letter_code
_entity_poly.pdbx_strand_id
1 'polypeptide(L)'
;MRIYKFILIRIAIVLIALLIIYNGAYYTLPEYLQEDRFSFVAEIDRILELSLIFSSVFLLFLLAEIYQFNKRQQYNLRNAAMIFSLFITILVIALFHANGIF
;
A
#
# COMPACT_ATOMS: atom_id res chain seq x y z
N MET A 1 11.04 -13.44 -16.31
CA MET A 1 9.85 -12.59 -16.55
C MET A 1 10.33 -11.24 -17.07
N ARG A 2 9.65 -10.64 -18.06
CA ARG A 2 10.04 -9.30 -18.55
C ARG A 2 9.65 -8.22 -17.52
N ILE A 3 10.46 -7.16 -17.41
CA ILE A 3 10.30 -6.10 -16.40
C ILE A 3 8.90 -5.47 -16.44
N TYR A 4 8.38 -5.15 -17.63
CA TYR A 4 7.05 -4.54 -17.76
C TYR A 4 5.92 -5.44 -17.22
N LYS A 5 6.00 -6.77 -17.43
CA LYS A 5 5.01 -7.71 -16.88
C LYS A 5 5.07 -7.73 -15.36
N PHE A 6 6.28 -7.63 -14.80
CA PHE A 6 6.50 -7.58 -13.35
C PHE A 6 5.93 -6.32 -12.72
N ILE A 7 6.22 -5.16 -13.32
CA ILE A 7 5.67 -3.89 -12.86
C ILE A 7 4.14 -3.90 -12.96
N LEU A 8 3.57 -4.42 -14.06
CA LEU A 8 2.12 -4.49 -14.25
C LEU A 8 1.43 -5.36 -13.18
N ILE A 9 2.03 -6.50 -12.82
CA ILE A 9 1.51 -7.34 -11.72
C ILE A 9 1.57 -6.58 -10.38
N ARG A 10 2.65 -5.84 -10.11
CA ARG A 10 2.74 -5.03 -8.88
C ARG A 10 1.71 -3.90 -8.84
N ILE A 11 1.47 -3.23 -9.97
CA ILE A 11 0.39 -2.24 -10.09
C ILE A 11 -0.96 -2.90 -9.79
N ALA A 12 -1.24 -4.06 -10.37
CA ALA A 12 -2.48 -4.78 -10.12
C ALA A 12 -2.66 -5.15 -8.64
N ILE A 13 -1.59 -5.62 -7.97
CA ILE A 13 -1.61 -5.92 -6.52
C ILE A 13 -1.96 -4.65 -5.72
N VAL A 14 -1.33 -3.52 -6.02
CA VAL A 14 -1.62 -2.24 -5.33
C VAL A 14 -3.07 -1.82 -5.56
N LEU A 15 -3.58 -1.89 -6.80
CA LEU A 15 -4.97 -1.52 -7.10
C LEU A 15 -5.98 -2.42 -6.37
N ILE A 16 -5.74 -3.73 -6.34
CA ILE A 16 -6.59 -4.66 -5.59
C ILE A 16 -6.55 -4.34 -4.10
N ALA A 17 -5.36 -4.07 -3.54
CA ALA A 17 -5.23 -3.70 -2.14
C ALA A 17 -5.98 -2.39 -1.82
N LEU A 18 -5.90 -1.38 -2.68
CA LEU A 18 -6.62 -0.13 -2.52
C LEU A 18 -8.15 -0.34 -2.54
N LEU A 19 -8.66 -1.20 -3.41
CA LEU A 19 -10.08 -1.56 -3.43
C LEU A 19 -10.51 -2.26 -2.14
N ILE A 20 -9.68 -3.19 -1.62
CA ILE A 20 -9.97 -3.89 -0.36
C ILE A 20 -9.96 -2.90 0.80
N ILE A 21 -8.98 -1.99 0.85
CA ILE A 21 -8.87 -0.97 1.89
C ILE A 21 -10.07 -0.02 1.84
N TYR A 22 -10.42 0.48 0.65
CA TYR A 22 -11.54 1.39 0.46
C TYR A 22 -12.85 0.76 0.92
N ASN A 23 -13.16 -0.47 0.47
CA ASN A 23 -14.39 -1.13 0.87
C ASN A 23 -14.35 -1.61 2.33
N GLY A 24 -13.17 -1.94 2.86
CA GLY A 24 -12.99 -2.45 4.22
C GLY A 24 -12.97 -1.34 5.28
N ALA A 25 -12.59 -0.12 4.92
CA ALA A 25 -12.44 0.98 5.86
C ALA A 25 -13.73 1.22 6.66
N TYR A 26 -14.86 1.34 5.99
CA TYR A 26 -16.18 1.48 6.61
C TYR A 26 -16.47 0.39 7.64
N TYR A 27 -16.29 -0.89 7.28
CA TYR A 27 -16.58 -2.02 8.18
C TYR A 27 -15.59 -2.17 9.34
N THR A 28 -14.43 -1.52 9.27
CA THR A 28 -13.43 -1.54 10.35
C THR A 28 -13.55 -0.35 11.29
N LEU A 29 -14.48 0.58 11.04
CA LEU A 29 -14.82 1.67 11.96
C LEU A 29 -15.69 1.15 13.12
N PRO A 30 -15.55 1.71 14.33
CA PRO A 30 -16.49 1.50 15.42
C PRO A 30 -17.91 1.92 15.02
N GLU A 31 -18.94 1.17 15.45
CA GLU A 31 -20.36 1.42 15.09
C GLU A 31 -20.80 2.86 15.37
N TYR A 32 -20.34 3.46 16.47
CA TYR A 32 -20.69 4.85 16.82
C TYR A 32 -20.12 5.91 15.85
N LEU A 33 -19.09 5.60 15.07
CA LEU A 33 -18.54 6.47 14.02
C LEU A 33 -19.13 6.19 12.63
N GLN A 34 -19.80 5.05 12.44
CA GLN A 34 -20.46 4.71 11.18
C GLN A 34 -21.74 5.52 10.97
N GLU A 35 -22.45 5.87 12.06
CA GLU A 35 -23.72 6.58 12.03
C GLU A 35 -23.59 8.11 12.23
N ASP A 36 -22.37 8.60 12.48
CA ASP A 36 -22.12 10.02 12.75
C ASP A 36 -22.03 10.84 11.45
N ARG A 37 -22.39 12.13 11.52
CA ARG A 37 -22.36 13.04 10.35
C ARG A 37 -20.93 13.28 9.83
N PHE A 38 -19.91 12.96 10.64
CA PHE A 38 -18.49 13.02 10.29
C PHE A 38 -17.90 11.66 9.89
N SER A 39 -18.72 10.63 9.65
CA SER A 39 -18.28 9.28 9.28
C SER A 39 -17.29 9.28 8.12
N PHE A 40 -17.44 10.20 7.16
CA PHE A 40 -16.53 10.35 6.02
C PHE A 40 -15.09 10.71 6.41
N VAL A 41 -14.90 11.59 7.41
CA VAL A 41 -13.55 11.98 7.87
C VAL A 41 -12.88 10.79 8.56
N ALA A 42 -13.63 10.11 9.44
CA ALA A 42 -13.16 8.91 10.12
C ALA A 42 -12.83 7.78 9.13
N GLU A 43 -13.59 7.64 8.04
CA GLU A 43 -13.32 6.67 6.98
C GLU A 43 -12.02 6.99 6.24
N ILE A 44 -11.74 8.26 5.92
CA ILE A 44 -10.47 8.67 5.31
C ILE A 44 -9.30 8.36 6.23
N ASP A 45 -9.39 8.70 7.52
CA ASP A 45 -8.35 8.38 8.50
C ASP A 45 -8.08 6.88 8.55
N ARG A 46 -9.15 6.09 8.52
CA ARG A 46 -9.06 4.62 8.53
C ARG A 46 -8.44 4.07 7.25
N ILE A 47 -8.78 4.61 6.08
CA ILE A 47 -8.15 4.28 4.79
C ILE A 47 -6.65 4.52 4.86
N LEU A 48 -6.21 5.64 5.43
CA LEU A 48 -4.81 5.99 5.52
C LEU A 48 -4.04 5.10 6.51
N GLU A 49 -4.64 4.77 7.65
CA GLU A 49 -4.07 3.82 8.61
C GLU A 49 -3.89 2.42 7.98
N LEU A 50 -4.93 1.92 7.30
CA LEU A 50 -4.87 0.65 6.58
C LEU A 50 -3.86 0.68 5.42
N SER A 51 -3.70 1.83 4.76
CA SER A 51 -2.70 2.04 3.70
C SER A 51 -1.27 2.01 4.25
N LEU A 52 -1.03 2.56 5.45
CA LEU A 52 0.25 2.43 6.15
C LEU A 52 0.56 0.97 6.49
N ILE A 53 -0.40 0.25 7.06
CA ILE A 53 -0.26 -1.18 7.37
C ILE A 53 0.06 -1.97 6.10
N PHE A 54 -0.67 -1.74 5.01
CA PHE A 54 -0.39 -2.35 3.71
C PHE A 54 1.01 -2.03 3.23
N SER A 55 1.46 -0.77 3.30
CA SER A 55 2.81 -0.37 2.90
C SER A 55 3.89 -1.09 3.70
N SER A 56 3.71 -1.25 5.02
CA SER A 56 4.63 -2.01 5.87
C SER A 56 4.71 -3.48 5.47
N VAL A 57 3.55 -4.13 5.26
CA VAL A 57 3.50 -5.53 4.79
C VAL A 57 4.13 -5.67 3.40
N PHE A 58 3.89 -4.72 2.50
CA PHE A 58 4.45 -4.70 1.15
C PHE A 58 5.98 -4.59 1.17
N LEU A 59 6.56 -3.84 2.12
CA LEU A 59 8.00 -3.78 2.34
C LEU A 59 8.57 -5.09 2.90
N LEU A 60 7.85 -5.77 3.80
CA LEU A 60 8.25 -7.09 4.27
C LEU A 60 8.28 -8.12 3.13
N PHE A 61 7.28 -8.10 2.25
CA PHE A 61 7.29 -8.92 1.03
C PHE A 61 8.45 -8.59 0.11
N LEU A 62 8.80 -7.31 -0.05
CA LEU A 62 9.97 -6.89 -0.82
C LEU A 62 11.27 -7.53 -0.28
N LEU A 63 11.45 -7.63 1.04
CA LEU A 63 12.64 -8.27 1.62
C LEU A 63 12.76 -9.74 1.19
N ALA A 64 11.64 -10.46 1.20
CA ALA A 64 11.58 -11.83 0.71
C ALA A 64 11.88 -11.93 -0.79
N GLU A 65 11.35 -10.99 -1.59
CA GLU A 65 11.63 -10.91 -3.04
C GLU A 65 13.12 -10.61 -3.32
N ILE A 66 13.72 -9.67 -2.57
CA ILE A 66 15.15 -9.31 -2.70
C ILE A 66 16.03 -10.55 -2.50
N TYR A 67 15.74 -11.35 -1.47
CA TYR A 67 16.46 -12.60 -1.22
C TYR A 67 16.37 -13.54 -2.42
N GLN A 68 15.16 -13.72 -2.98
CA GLN A 68 14.95 -14.58 -4.14
C GLN A 68 15.63 -14.04 -5.42
N PHE A 69 15.59 -12.73 -5.66
CA PHE A 69 16.22 -12.12 -6.82
C PHE A 69 17.74 -12.20 -6.75
N ASN A 70 18.33 -12.03 -5.56
CA ASN A 70 19.77 -12.21 -5.36
C ASN A 70 20.18 -13.66 -5.67
N LYS A 71 19.43 -14.65 -5.18
CA LYS A 71 19.69 -16.08 -5.46
C LYS A 71 19.62 -16.41 -6.95
N ARG A 72 18.74 -15.74 -7.70
CA ARG A 72 18.54 -15.94 -9.15
C ARG A 72 19.33 -14.97 -10.04
N GLN A 73 20.17 -14.11 -9.45
CA GLN A 73 20.94 -13.07 -10.15
C GLN A 73 20.07 -12.11 -11.00
N GLN A 74 18.81 -11.87 -10.59
CA GLN A 74 17.85 -11.04 -11.32
C GLN A 74 17.88 -9.57 -10.87
N TYR A 75 19.04 -8.92 -10.99
CA TYR A 75 19.28 -7.58 -10.43
C TYR A 75 18.37 -6.49 -10.99
N ASN A 76 18.00 -6.58 -12.27
CA ASN A 76 17.08 -5.60 -12.89
C ASN A 76 15.67 -5.65 -12.27
N LEU A 77 15.16 -6.87 -11.98
CA LEU A 77 13.87 -7.03 -11.32
C LEU A 77 13.93 -6.59 -9.86
N ARG A 78 15.05 -6.86 -9.17
CA ARG A 78 15.31 -6.38 -7.81
C ARG A 78 15.24 -4.86 -7.74
N ASN A 79 15.97 -4.17 -8.60
CA ASN A 79 16.03 -2.70 -8.59
C ASN A 79 14.65 -2.10 -8.94
N ALA A 80 13.93 -2.67 -9.91
CA ALA A 80 12.57 -2.25 -10.22
C ALA A 80 11.61 -2.45 -9.03
N ALA A 81 11.72 -3.58 -8.32
CA ALA A 81 10.92 -3.87 -7.13
C ALA A 81 11.21 -2.85 -6.01
N MET A 82 12.48 -2.57 -5.76
CA MET A 82 12.90 -1.59 -4.75
C MET A 82 12.38 -0.18 -5.07
N ILE A 83 12.59 0.31 -6.29
CA ILE A 83 12.14 1.65 -6.70
C ILE A 83 10.63 1.78 -6.57
N PHE A 84 9.88 0.78 -7.05
CA PHE A 84 8.42 0.80 -6.97
C PHE A 84 7.92 0.77 -5.53
N SER A 85 8.48 -0.09 -4.68
CA SER A 85 8.09 -0.16 -3.27
C SER A 85 8.44 1.12 -2.51
N LEU A 86 9.60 1.72 -2.80
CA LEU A 86 9.99 3.01 -2.23
C LEU A 86 9.02 4.11 -2.64
N PHE A 87 8.67 4.18 -3.93
CA PHE A 87 7.69 5.14 -4.46
C PHE A 87 6.34 5.03 -3.75
N ILE A 88 5.79 3.81 -3.62
CA ILE A 88 4.51 3.59 -2.92
C ILE A 88 4.62 4.00 -1.45
N THR A 89 5.72 3.67 -0.78
CA THR A 89 5.90 4.02 0.64
C THR A 89 5.95 5.53 0.83
N ILE A 90 6.70 6.25 -0.01
CA ILE A 90 6.77 7.71 0.02
C ILE A 90 5.40 8.32 -0.22
N LEU A 91 4.64 7.80 -1.20
CA LEU A 91 3.29 8.27 -1.49
C LEU A 91 2.35 8.10 -0.28
N VAL A 92 2.35 6.93 0.36
CA VAL A 92 1.51 6.67 1.53
C VAL A 92 1.89 7.58 2.70
N ILE A 93 3.18 7.77 2.97
CA ILE A 93 3.66 8.68 4.03
C ILE A 93 3.25 10.13 3.72
N ALA A 94 3.40 10.57 2.47
CA ALA A 94 3.02 11.91 2.05
C ALA A 94 1.52 12.15 2.21
N LEU A 95 0.68 11.18 1.84
CA LEU A 95 -0.78 11.24 2.01
C LEU A 95 -1.17 11.28 3.49
N PHE A 96 -0.54 10.45 4.32
CA PHE A 96 -0.78 10.45 5.76
C PHE A 96 -0.41 11.81 6.40
N HIS A 97 0.74 12.36 6.01
CA HIS A 97 1.18 13.66 6.51
C HIS A 97 0.27 14.79 6.03
N ALA A 98 -0.16 14.77 4.77
CA ALA A 98 -1.09 15.77 4.23
C ALA A 98 -2.46 15.73 4.92
N ASN A 99 -2.92 14.54 5.33
CA ASN A 99 -4.18 14.40 6.06
C ASN A 99 -4.10 14.90 7.50
N GLY A 100 -3.00 14.63 8.21
CA GLY A 100 -2.80 15.11 9.59
C GLY A 100 -2.51 16.60 9.75
N ILE A 101 -2.48 17.37 8.65
CA ILE A 101 -2.40 18.84 8.65
C ILE A 101 -3.80 19.49 8.69
N PHE A 102 -4.88 18.71 8.51
CA PHE A 102 -6.27 19.16 8.58
C PHE A 102 -6.92 18.89 9.94
#